data_AF-A0A960EGA7-F1
#
_entry.id   AF-A0A960EGA7-F1
#
_cell.length_a   1.000
_cell.length_b   1.000
_cell.length_c   1.000
_cell.angle_alpha   90.00
_cell.angle_beta   90.00
_cell.angle_gamma   90.00
#
_symmetry.space_group_name_H-M   'P 1'
#
loop_
_entity.id
_entity.type
_entity.pdbx_description
1 polymer ?
#
loop_
_entity_poly.entity_id
_entity_poly.type
_entity_poly.pdbx_seq_one_letter_code
_entity_poly.pdbx_strand_id
1 'polypeptide(L)'
;MGTSPDLRGDKRHVVAISDVHLGTDHPCVWYQRDLHEPYLLALLDWVVDQADHVRELVLLGDIVDFWTYPMEEVPPTFADIAATHPRIFGLDGALARVLDALEGAVTYVPGNHDQGITAAEVASIASPGGHAVRLVTEVPHQPPGPDGEAAVAFAHGHHFTLFNAPTAVGPWAPLPIGYFITRAVASRWRRDLEAGATVADLADQGAPNGLDLASLRSTLAGATSRSVAGTLVDFVVGATGVDPTAPIAMPDGSTATLATAREAYVDCWSDWSDAHGGGIIGQSTALRAALADFDGSCLGWFAQRLALRHGADLVVMGHTHVPVGGLEAGLVDYVNTGFDCPSGPDMARPGDAQQVTFAVVDGAEAEAQLWAVSGDDGDLRCHPIEAPTQPVTLRPGTDYSCYVVVEHHAGEADLVLVSAEATDGTFVVDPPARIAAGSEGRFWLQDLVGVAGSAGTATYRVGDDGPEVVLAFACPTVGTNRCSGTEAFATASGSDPWRDHRVAHWGHPFFVHFEVR
;
A
#
# COMPACT_ATOMS: atom_id res chain seq x y z
N MET A 1 -30.33 18.72 8.17
CA MET A 1 -29.92 17.77 9.23
C MET A 1 -30.17 16.37 8.72
N GLY A 2 -29.28 15.86 7.87
CA GLY A 2 -29.18 14.42 7.59
C GLY A 2 -28.02 13.92 8.42
N THR A 3 -28.27 12.95 9.30
CA THR A 3 -27.26 12.29 10.11
C THR A 3 -26.23 11.63 9.18
N SER A 4 -24.94 11.83 9.46
CA SER A 4 -23.87 10.98 8.89
C SER A 4 -24.25 9.52 9.18
N PRO A 5 -24.02 8.55 8.27
CA PRO A 5 -24.37 7.17 8.55
C PRO A 5 -23.65 6.69 9.81
N ASP A 6 -24.40 6.41 10.88
CA ASP A 6 -23.84 5.88 12.12
C ASP A 6 -23.24 4.49 11.86
N LEU A 7 -22.02 4.27 12.35
CA LEU A 7 -21.42 2.94 12.37
C LEU A 7 -22.28 2.01 13.23
N ARG A 8 -22.23 0.71 12.94
CA ARG A 8 -22.99 -0.32 13.67
C ARG A 8 -22.06 -1.34 14.29
N GLY A 9 -22.47 -1.90 15.44
CA GLY A 9 -21.72 -2.90 16.19
C GLY A 9 -20.70 -2.27 17.15
N ASP A 10 -20.53 -2.88 18.32
CA ASP A 10 -19.67 -2.34 19.38
C ASP A 10 -18.18 -2.58 19.03
N LYS A 11 -17.37 -1.52 19.02
CA LYS A 11 -15.90 -1.51 18.83
C LYS A 11 -15.35 -2.55 17.82
N ARG A 12 -15.92 -2.61 16.61
CA ARG A 12 -15.49 -3.54 15.54
C ARG A 12 -14.66 -2.88 14.44
N HIS A 13 -14.71 -1.56 14.32
CA HIS A 13 -14.15 -0.85 13.16
C HIS A 13 -12.72 -0.38 13.39
N VAL A 14 -11.85 -0.51 12.38
CA VAL A 14 -10.56 0.19 12.32
C VAL A 14 -10.69 1.37 11.37
N VAL A 15 -10.20 2.53 11.77
CA VAL A 15 -10.08 3.68 10.87
C VAL A 15 -8.63 3.78 10.43
N ALA A 16 -8.38 3.92 9.13
CA ALA A 16 -7.04 4.11 8.59
C ALA A 16 -6.94 5.43 7.82
N ILE A 17 -5.99 6.27 8.20
CA ILE A 17 -5.63 7.52 7.51
C ILE A 17 -4.18 7.44 7.03
N SER A 18 -3.87 8.03 5.90
CA SER A 18 -2.53 7.96 5.28
C SER A 18 -2.25 9.21 4.47
N ASP A 19 -0.98 9.45 4.14
CA ASP A 19 -0.57 10.48 3.18
C ASP A 19 -1.09 11.87 3.58
N VAL A 20 -0.87 12.22 4.85
CA VAL A 20 -1.22 13.52 5.44
C VAL A 20 -0.12 14.55 5.21
N HIS A 21 1.14 14.13 5.25
CA HIS A 21 2.33 14.94 4.92
C HIS A 21 2.52 16.22 5.76
N LEU A 22 2.26 16.15 7.06
CA LEU A 22 2.47 17.28 7.99
C LEU A 22 3.95 17.69 8.00
N GLY A 23 4.27 18.92 7.59
CA GLY A 23 5.60 19.53 7.69
C GLY A 23 5.61 20.81 8.53
N THR A 24 6.58 21.71 8.33
CA THR A 24 6.68 22.98 9.09
C THR A 24 6.04 24.19 8.39
N ASP A 25 4.89 24.00 7.74
CA ASP A 25 4.24 24.99 6.83
C ASP A 25 5.19 25.57 5.78
N HIS A 26 6.26 24.84 5.46
CA HIS A 26 7.19 25.28 4.44
C HIS A 26 6.44 25.31 3.09
N PRO A 27 6.61 26.33 2.22
CA PRO A 27 5.83 26.46 0.99
C PRO A 27 5.93 25.29 0.01
N CYS A 28 6.95 24.43 0.16
CA CYS A 28 7.14 23.23 -0.65
C CYS A 28 6.50 21.96 -0.08
N VAL A 29 6.02 21.98 1.17
CA VAL A 29 5.33 20.86 1.79
C VAL A 29 3.90 20.77 1.26
N TRP A 30 3.40 19.58 0.94
CA TRP A 30 2.05 19.44 0.41
C TRP A 30 0.98 19.87 1.40
N TYR A 31 1.10 19.43 2.66
CA TYR A 31 0.22 19.89 3.72
C TYR A 31 0.50 21.35 4.09
N GLN A 32 -0.49 22.19 3.80
CA GLN A 32 -0.59 23.57 4.27
C GLN A 32 -1.72 23.68 5.30
N ARG A 33 -1.41 24.16 6.52
CA ARG A 33 -2.37 24.21 7.63
C ARG A 33 -3.65 24.95 7.28
N ASP A 34 -3.54 26.10 6.62
CA ASP A 34 -4.69 26.96 6.31
C ASP A 34 -5.70 26.29 5.37
N LEU A 35 -5.26 25.32 4.56
CA LEU A 35 -6.12 24.57 3.64
C LEU A 35 -6.59 23.23 4.25
N HIS A 36 -5.67 22.43 4.77
CA HIS A 36 -5.94 21.01 5.05
C HIS A 36 -6.31 20.72 6.52
N GLU A 37 -5.84 21.52 7.48
CA GLU A 37 -6.09 21.25 8.91
C GLU A 37 -7.58 21.19 9.29
N PRO A 38 -8.49 21.98 8.69
CA PRO A 38 -9.93 21.81 8.94
C PRO A 38 -10.45 20.40 8.61
N TYR A 39 -9.95 19.76 7.55
CA TYR A 39 -10.38 18.42 7.12
C TYR A 39 -9.86 17.33 8.05
N LEU A 40 -8.56 17.36 8.37
CA LEU A 40 -7.95 16.43 9.32
C LEU A 40 -8.61 16.53 10.70
N LEU A 41 -8.90 17.74 11.18
CA LEU A 41 -9.61 17.91 12.44
C LEU A 41 -11.02 17.35 12.41
N ALA A 42 -11.78 17.59 11.33
CA ALA A 42 -13.12 17.04 11.19
C ALA A 42 -13.12 15.50 11.17
N LEU A 43 -12.12 14.88 10.52
CA LEU A 43 -11.91 13.44 10.54
C LEU A 43 -11.62 12.93 11.96
N LEU A 44 -10.64 13.52 12.64
CA LEU A 44 -10.24 13.06 13.97
C LEU A 44 -11.35 13.29 15.02
N ASP A 45 -12.11 14.38 14.91
CA ASP A 45 -13.29 14.61 15.74
C ASP A 45 -14.39 13.57 15.45
N TRP A 46 -14.60 13.21 14.17
CA TRP A 46 -15.52 12.12 13.82
C TRP A 46 -15.07 10.77 14.43
N VAL A 47 -13.77 10.47 14.46
CA VAL A 47 -13.26 9.26 15.13
C VAL A 47 -13.59 9.28 16.64
N VAL A 48 -13.43 10.42 17.30
CA VAL A 48 -13.82 10.59 18.71
C VAL A 48 -15.32 10.38 18.89
N ASP A 49 -16.15 10.97 18.02
CA ASP A 49 -17.61 10.82 18.07
C ASP A 49 -18.07 9.38 17.81
N GLN A 50 -17.26 8.58 17.10
CA GLN A 50 -17.52 7.16 16.80
C GLN A 50 -16.74 6.19 17.70
N ALA A 51 -16.17 6.64 18.82
CA ALA A 51 -15.30 5.82 19.68
C ALA A 51 -15.98 4.55 20.26
N ASP A 52 -17.31 4.52 20.36
CA ASP A 52 -18.06 3.32 20.76
C ASP A 52 -18.06 2.22 19.67
N HIS A 53 -17.73 2.58 18.43
CA HIS A 53 -17.70 1.70 17.25
C HIS A 53 -16.29 1.46 16.72
N VAL A 54 -15.37 2.41 16.95
CA VAL A 54 -13.98 2.34 16.51
C VAL A 54 -13.11 1.67 17.57
N ARG A 55 -12.36 0.64 17.16
CA ARG A 55 -11.42 -0.09 18.01
C ARG A 55 -10.03 0.49 17.97
N GLU A 56 -9.63 1.06 16.84
CA GLU A 56 -8.27 1.52 16.57
C GLU A 56 -8.24 2.56 15.45
N LEU A 57 -7.39 3.58 15.61
CA LEU A 57 -6.96 4.46 14.52
C LEU A 57 -5.56 4.04 14.08
N VAL A 58 -5.42 3.66 12.81
CA VAL A 58 -4.14 3.37 12.16
C VAL A 58 -3.71 4.60 11.34
N LEU A 59 -2.60 5.19 11.74
CA LEU A 59 -1.87 6.20 10.99
C LEU A 59 -0.94 5.45 10.01
N LEU A 60 -1.38 5.26 8.77
CA LEU A 60 -0.89 4.30 7.78
C LEU A 60 0.24 4.85 6.89
N GLY A 61 1.14 5.63 7.46
CA GLY A 61 2.31 6.14 6.75
C GLY A 61 2.11 7.51 6.15
N ASP A 62 3.24 8.16 5.88
CA ASP A 62 3.31 9.51 5.33
C ASP A 62 2.47 10.53 6.13
N ILE A 63 2.48 10.40 7.46
CA ILE A 63 1.73 11.30 8.36
C ILE A 63 2.49 12.60 8.53
N VAL A 64 3.81 12.52 8.64
CA VAL A 64 4.71 13.68 8.60
C VAL A 64 5.58 13.63 7.36
N ASP A 65 6.08 14.78 6.93
CA ASP A 65 6.88 14.90 5.72
C ASP A 65 8.28 15.44 6.04
N PHE A 66 9.29 14.62 5.76
CA PHE A 66 10.71 14.99 5.81
C PHE A 66 11.32 15.21 4.41
N TRP A 67 10.59 14.91 3.33
CA TRP A 67 11.13 14.82 1.98
C TRP A 67 10.90 16.09 1.17
N THR A 68 9.77 16.78 1.33
CA THR A 68 9.37 17.91 0.47
C THR A 68 9.99 19.27 0.83
N TYR A 69 11.30 19.27 1.13
CA TYR A 69 12.08 20.50 1.34
C TYR A 69 13.17 20.65 0.26
N PRO A 70 13.56 21.89 -0.10
CA PRO A 70 14.60 22.14 -1.09
C PRO A 70 15.93 21.45 -0.74
N MET A 71 16.67 21.00 -1.75
CA MET A 71 17.97 20.31 -1.63
C MET A 71 18.92 20.97 -0.62
N GLU A 72 18.98 22.30 -0.58
CA GLU A 72 19.90 23.06 0.26
C GLU A 72 19.53 23.13 1.75
N GLU A 73 18.30 22.73 2.11
CA GLU A 73 17.78 22.83 3.49
C GLU A 73 17.91 21.49 4.21
N VAL A 74 18.30 21.48 5.48
CA VAL A 74 18.19 20.25 6.29
C VAL A 74 16.71 20.03 6.60
N PRO A 75 16.14 18.83 6.37
CA PRO A 75 14.77 18.52 6.80
C PRO A 75 14.55 18.85 8.28
N PRO A 76 13.34 19.29 8.68
CA PRO A 76 13.02 19.53 10.08
C PRO A 76 12.99 18.22 10.87
N THR A 77 13.13 18.34 12.19
CA THR A 77 12.92 17.20 13.09
C THR A 77 11.42 16.96 13.30
N PHE A 78 11.04 15.77 13.79
CA PHE A 78 9.66 15.51 14.21
C PHE A 78 9.17 16.53 15.24
N ALA A 79 10.04 16.95 16.18
CA ALA A 79 9.69 17.94 17.18
C ALA A 79 9.35 19.32 16.58
N ASP A 80 10.05 19.73 15.52
CA ASP A 80 9.74 20.97 14.80
C ASP A 80 8.37 20.89 14.11
N ILE A 81 8.08 19.77 13.45
CA ILE A 81 6.77 19.52 12.82
C ILE A 81 5.66 19.51 13.88
N ALA A 82 5.85 18.78 14.98
CA ALA A 82 4.88 18.69 16.06
C ALA A 82 4.59 20.06 16.72
N ALA A 83 5.63 20.87 16.93
CA ALA A 83 5.49 22.23 17.45
C ALA A 83 4.75 23.17 16.48
N THR A 84 4.84 22.89 15.18
CA THR A 84 4.14 23.64 14.15
C THR A 84 2.63 23.33 14.19
N HIS A 85 2.22 22.09 14.46
CA HIS A 85 0.81 21.66 14.49
C HIS A 85 0.29 21.29 15.90
N PRO A 86 0.20 22.25 16.85
CA PRO A 86 -0.23 21.96 18.22
C PRO A 86 -1.70 21.53 18.33
N ARG A 87 -2.54 21.88 17.35
CA ARG A 87 -3.94 21.43 17.28
C ARG A 87 -4.07 19.94 16.94
N ILE A 88 -3.04 19.36 16.32
CA ILE A 88 -2.98 17.93 15.97
C ILE A 88 -2.20 17.16 17.04
N PHE A 89 -0.94 17.53 17.29
CA PHE A 89 0.00 16.78 18.13
C PHE A 89 0.10 17.23 19.59
N GLY A 90 -0.47 18.38 19.95
CA GLY A 90 -0.40 18.89 21.32
C GLY A 90 -1.09 17.97 22.33
N LEU A 91 -0.77 18.13 23.62
CA LEU A 91 -1.40 17.35 24.70
C LEU A 91 -2.93 17.56 24.80
N ASP A 92 -3.45 18.67 24.29
CA ASP A 92 -4.90 18.92 24.15
C ASP A 92 -5.37 18.87 22.67
N GLY A 93 -4.48 18.41 21.78
CA GLY A 93 -4.69 18.32 20.34
C GLY A 93 -5.62 17.16 19.95
N ALA A 94 -5.92 17.06 18.66
CA ALA A 94 -6.86 16.09 18.13
C ALA A 94 -6.41 14.64 18.33
N LEU A 95 -5.13 14.32 18.12
CA LEU A 95 -4.63 12.97 18.36
C LEU A 95 -4.64 12.61 19.85
N ALA A 96 -4.42 13.57 20.75
CA ALA A 96 -4.55 13.34 22.19
C ALA A 96 -6.01 13.00 22.59
N ARG A 97 -7.00 13.68 22.00
CA ARG A 97 -8.42 13.35 22.19
C ARG A 97 -8.77 11.96 21.66
N VAL A 98 -8.27 11.60 20.47
CA VAL A 98 -8.47 10.25 19.91
C VAL A 98 -7.82 9.19 20.80
N LEU A 99 -6.60 9.42 21.28
CA LEU A 99 -5.91 8.52 22.20
C LEU A 99 -6.73 8.27 23.47
N ASP A 100 -7.29 9.30 24.10
CA ASP A 100 -8.14 9.13 25.28
C ASP A 100 -9.47 8.44 24.94
N ALA A 101 -10.09 8.77 23.81
CA ALA A 101 -11.35 8.18 23.38
C ALA A 101 -11.22 6.69 23.03
N LEU A 102 -10.09 6.30 22.44
CA LEU A 102 -9.79 4.92 22.02
C LEU A 102 -8.92 4.15 23.04
N GLU A 103 -8.76 4.67 24.26
CA GLU A 103 -7.99 4.03 25.34
C GLU A 103 -6.54 3.66 24.92
N GLY A 104 -5.94 4.49 24.06
CA GLY A 104 -4.58 4.34 23.54
C GLY A 104 -4.45 3.48 22.28
N ALA A 105 -5.55 3.03 21.68
CA ALA A 105 -5.53 2.28 20.42
C ALA A 105 -5.30 3.20 19.20
N VAL A 106 -4.12 3.82 19.15
CA VAL A 106 -3.62 4.57 17.99
C VAL A 106 -2.25 4.03 17.61
N THR A 107 -2.15 3.58 16.37
CA THR A 107 -0.96 2.88 15.85
C THR A 107 -0.40 3.62 14.66
N TYR A 108 0.93 3.72 14.59
CA TYR A 108 1.68 4.40 13.53
C TYR A 108 2.44 3.38 12.70
N VAL A 109 2.12 3.26 11.42
CA VAL A 109 2.88 2.51 10.42
C VAL A 109 3.72 3.52 9.64
N PRO A 110 5.05 3.39 9.56
CA PRO A 110 5.87 4.30 8.77
C PRO A 110 5.58 4.18 7.27
N GLY A 111 5.58 5.32 6.59
CA GLY A 111 5.65 5.45 5.15
C GLY A 111 7.05 5.84 4.68
N ASN A 112 7.13 6.31 3.43
CA ASN A 112 8.38 6.76 2.85
C ASN A 112 8.73 8.19 3.29
N HIS A 113 7.78 9.12 3.37
CA HIS A 113 8.04 10.52 3.72
C HIS A 113 8.41 10.73 5.19
N ASP A 114 7.98 9.83 6.07
CA ASP A 114 8.31 9.81 7.50
C ASP A 114 9.31 8.68 7.85
N GLN A 115 10.03 8.19 6.85
CA GLN A 115 11.03 7.14 7.02
C GLN A 115 12.14 7.57 7.98
N GLY A 116 12.44 6.69 8.95
CA GLY A 116 13.43 6.95 10.00
C GLY A 116 12.85 7.52 11.29
N ILE A 117 11.52 7.76 11.34
CA ILE A 117 10.84 8.11 12.59
C ILE A 117 11.07 7.04 13.66
N THR A 118 11.33 7.48 14.89
CA THR A 118 11.65 6.61 16.01
C THR A 118 10.45 6.36 16.91
N ALA A 119 10.47 5.24 17.64
CA ALA A 119 9.43 4.93 18.63
C ALA A 119 9.32 6.03 19.72
N ALA A 120 10.42 6.71 20.05
CA ALA A 120 10.42 7.79 21.02
C ALA A 120 9.73 9.06 20.50
N GLU A 121 9.93 9.39 19.22
CA GLU A 121 9.24 10.50 18.56
C GLU A 121 7.74 10.21 18.45
N VAL A 122 7.36 9.02 17.99
CA VAL A 122 5.94 8.62 17.91
C VAL A 122 5.28 8.61 19.29
N ALA A 123 5.95 8.06 20.31
CA ALA A 123 5.42 8.04 21.68
C ALA A 123 5.35 9.43 22.34
N SER A 124 5.95 10.46 21.74
CA SER A 124 5.76 11.84 22.20
C SER A 124 4.38 12.41 21.86
N ILE A 125 3.68 11.78 20.90
CA ILE A 125 2.25 11.99 20.69
C ILE A 125 1.50 11.26 21.81
N ALA A 126 1.10 12.01 22.83
CA ALA A 126 0.53 11.48 24.06
C ALA A 126 -0.71 12.26 24.50
N SER A 127 -1.50 11.64 25.37
CA SER A 127 -2.72 12.23 25.92
C SER A 127 -2.63 12.50 27.42
N PRO A 128 -3.49 13.38 27.98
CA PRO A 128 -3.57 13.61 29.42
C PRO A 128 -4.01 12.36 30.21
N GLY A 129 -4.73 11.43 29.58
CA GLY A 129 -5.06 10.12 30.15
C GLY A 129 -3.87 9.17 30.30
N GLY A 130 -2.69 9.54 29.79
CA GLY A 130 -1.46 8.75 29.90
C GLY A 130 -1.30 7.71 28.79
N HIS A 131 -2.05 7.85 27.69
CA HIS A 131 -1.87 7.04 26.49
C HIS A 131 -0.86 7.70 25.54
N ALA A 132 -0.25 6.89 24.67
CA ALA A 132 0.68 7.36 23.65
C ALA A 132 0.55 6.51 22.39
N VAL A 133 0.84 7.11 21.23
CA VAL A 133 0.82 6.39 19.94
C VAL A 133 1.88 5.29 19.92
N ARG A 134 1.54 4.14 19.33
CA ARG A 134 2.45 3.00 19.19
C ARG A 134 3.03 2.90 17.78
N LEU A 135 4.35 2.87 17.66
CA LEU A 135 5.03 2.61 16.39
C LEU A 135 4.99 1.11 16.03
N VAL A 136 4.67 0.82 14.77
CA VAL A 136 4.83 -0.50 14.13
C VAL A 136 6.23 -0.58 13.54
N THR A 137 6.98 -1.59 13.94
CA THR A 137 8.33 -1.85 13.41
C THR A 137 8.37 -2.97 12.38
N GLU A 138 7.32 -3.79 12.30
CA GLU A 138 7.20 -4.91 11.37
C GLU A 138 5.92 -4.76 10.54
N VAL A 139 6.06 -4.77 9.22
CA VAL A 139 4.96 -4.57 8.26
C VAL A 139 4.69 -5.90 7.54
N PRO A 140 3.42 -6.28 7.32
CA PRO A 140 2.20 -5.54 7.61
C PRO A 140 1.81 -5.54 9.09
N HIS A 141 1.14 -4.46 9.51
CA HIS A 141 0.42 -4.46 10.77
C HIS A 141 -0.86 -5.29 10.63
N GLN A 142 -1.01 -6.32 11.44
CA GLN A 142 -2.19 -7.20 11.46
C GLN A 142 -2.85 -7.17 12.85
N PRO A 143 -3.70 -6.18 13.13
CA PRO A 143 -4.38 -6.10 14.42
C PRO A 143 -5.40 -7.25 14.51
N PRO A 144 -5.46 -7.99 15.65
CA PRO A 144 -6.36 -9.12 15.79
C PRO A 144 -7.82 -8.68 15.60
N GLY A 145 -8.61 -9.47 14.87
CA GLY A 145 -10.05 -9.24 14.73
C GLY A 145 -10.80 -9.49 16.05
N PRO A 146 -12.11 -9.22 16.11
CA PRO A 146 -12.91 -9.42 17.32
C PRO A 146 -12.87 -10.84 17.87
N ASP A 147 -12.70 -11.85 17.00
CA ASP A 147 -12.60 -13.27 17.38
C ASP A 147 -11.15 -13.73 17.66
N GLY A 148 -10.18 -12.82 17.59
CA GLY A 148 -8.77 -13.07 17.92
C GLY A 148 -7.87 -13.43 16.74
N GLU A 149 -8.43 -13.68 15.55
CA GLU A 149 -7.68 -13.93 14.31
C GLU A 149 -7.58 -12.65 13.46
N ALA A 150 -6.43 -12.41 12.84
CA ALA A 150 -6.21 -11.19 12.06
C ALA A 150 -6.49 -11.41 10.57
N ALA A 151 -7.67 -11.00 10.12
CA ALA A 151 -8.10 -11.10 8.72
C ALA A 151 -7.69 -9.87 7.86
N VAL A 152 -7.13 -8.82 8.47
CA VAL A 152 -6.79 -7.57 7.78
C VAL A 152 -5.31 -7.24 7.95
N ALA A 153 -4.67 -6.84 6.85
CA ALA A 153 -3.28 -6.38 6.83
C ALA A 153 -3.19 -4.91 6.39
N PHE A 154 -2.46 -4.11 7.17
CA PHE A 154 -2.21 -2.69 6.91
C PHE A 154 -0.73 -2.49 6.57
N ALA A 155 -0.44 -1.89 5.43
CA ALA A 155 0.92 -1.54 5.02
C ALA A 155 0.93 -0.26 4.18
N HIS A 156 1.97 0.56 4.30
CA HIS A 156 2.14 1.67 3.34
C HIS A 156 2.67 1.14 2.01
N GLY A 157 2.05 1.53 0.89
CA GLY A 157 2.32 0.95 -0.43
C GLY A 157 3.77 1.08 -0.90
N HIS A 158 4.53 2.04 -0.36
CA HIS A 158 5.92 2.31 -0.73
C HIS A 158 6.83 1.09 -0.66
N HIS A 159 6.59 0.14 0.26
CA HIS A 159 7.36 -1.10 0.39
C HIS A 159 7.36 -1.98 -0.87
N PHE A 160 6.41 -1.75 -1.77
CA PHE A 160 6.21 -2.53 -2.99
C PHE A 160 6.57 -1.77 -4.27
N THR A 161 7.19 -0.59 -4.10
CA THR A 161 7.57 0.29 -5.20
C THR A 161 9.10 0.32 -5.36
N LEU A 162 9.59 0.50 -6.58
CA LEU A 162 11.02 0.37 -6.86
C LEU A 162 11.82 1.58 -6.35
N PHE A 163 11.26 2.79 -6.45
CA PHE A 163 11.97 4.03 -6.15
C PHE A 163 11.72 4.57 -4.74
N ASN A 164 10.64 4.13 -4.09
CA ASN A 164 10.28 4.58 -2.74
C ASN A 164 10.39 3.49 -1.67
N ALA A 165 10.62 2.21 -2.02
CA ALA A 165 10.87 1.19 -1.01
C ALA A 165 12.22 1.39 -0.29
N PRO A 166 12.31 1.14 1.03
CA PRO A 166 13.54 1.26 1.78
C PRO A 166 14.70 0.42 1.21
N THR A 167 15.91 1.00 1.16
CA THR A 167 17.13 0.25 0.83
C THR A 167 17.82 -0.28 2.08
N ALA A 168 18.30 -1.53 2.05
CA ALA A 168 19.15 -2.07 3.11
C ALA A 168 20.64 -1.76 2.90
N VAL A 169 21.01 -1.24 1.72
CA VAL A 169 22.39 -1.07 1.28
C VAL A 169 22.65 0.36 0.79
N GLY A 170 23.91 0.79 0.89
CA GLY A 170 24.36 2.10 0.45
C GLY A 170 24.57 3.10 1.59
N PRO A 171 25.17 4.26 1.28
CA PRO A 171 25.63 5.22 2.28
C PRO A 171 24.50 5.99 2.98
N TRP A 172 23.28 6.00 2.41
CA TRP A 172 22.12 6.72 2.94
C TRP A 172 20.98 5.79 3.33
N ALA A 173 21.24 4.48 3.46
CA ALA A 173 20.23 3.55 3.95
C ALA A 173 19.61 4.06 5.27
N PRO A 174 18.28 4.06 5.41
CA PRO A 174 17.34 3.34 4.56
C PRO A 174 16.72 4.16 3.41
N LEU A 175 17.14 5.42 3.20
CA LEU A 175 16.54 6.33 2.22
C LEU A 175 16.68 5.78 0.79
N PRO A 176 15.62 5.79 -0.02
CA PRO A 176 15.67 5.33 -1.39
C PRO A 176 15.94 6.48 -2.37
N ILE A 177 16.07 6.16 -3.66
CA ILE A 177 16.32 7.19 -4.69
C ILE A 177 15.20 8.24 -4.75
N GLY A 178 13.96 7.84 -4.44
CA GLY A 178 12.78 8.72 -4.38
C GLY A 178 12.95 9.91 -3.45
N TYR A 179 13.71 9.76 -2.35
CA TYR A 179 14.06 10.86 -1.45
C TYR A 179 14.74 11.99 -2.24
N PHE A 180 15.85 11.67 -2.93
CA PHE A 180 16.65 12.65 -3.67
C PHE A 180 15.89 13.27 -4.85
N ILE A 181 15.05 12.48 -5.51
CA ILE A 181 14.15 12.99 -6.55
C ILE A 181 13.20 14.03 -5.98
N THR A 182 12.56 13.74 -4.84
CA THR A 182 11.64 14.64 -4.17
C THR A 182 12.32 15.94 -3.74
N ARG A 183 13.56 15.87 -3.21
CA ARG A 183 14.38 17.07 -2.90
C ARG A 183 14.59 17.96 -4.12
N ALA A 184 14.92 17.36 -5.26
CA ALA A 184 15.15 18.10 -6.50
C ALA A 184 13.88 18.80 -7.01
N VAL A 185 12.73 18.13 -6.89
CA VAL A 185 11.43 18.71 -7.22
C VAL A 185 11.08 19.86 -6.27
N ALA A 186 11.31 19.70 -4.96
CA ALA A 186 11.10 20.77 -3.99
C ALA A 186 11.98 22.01 -4.28
N SER A 187 13.24 21.82 -4.68
CA SER A 187 14.08 22.94 -5.15
C SER A 187 13.56 23.60 -6.42
N ARG A 188 12.87 22.87 -7.31
CA ARG A 188 12.17 23.48 -8.45
C ARG A 188 11.00 24.32 -7.97
N TRP A 189 10.11 23.77 -7.14
CA TRP A 189 8.99 24.52 -6.58
C TRP A 189 9.45 25.80 -5.91
N ARG A 190 10.50 25.73 -5.10
CA ARG A 190 11.07 26.90 -4.40
C ARG A 190 11.45 28.04 -5.35
N ARG A 191 11.92 27.74 -6.56
CA ARG A 191 12.28 28.76 -7.57
C ARG A 191 11.08 29.25 -8.37
N ASP A 192 10.12 28.37 -8.62
CA ASP A 192 9.01 28.62 -9.54
C ASP A 192 7.77 29.22 -8.84
N LEU A 193 7.63 29.00 -7.52
CA LEU A 193 6.53 29.53 -6.72
C LEU A 193 6.54 31.05 -6.65
N GLU A 194 5.36 31.65 -6.83
CA GLU A 194 5.16 33.08 -6.59
C GLU A 194 5.36 33.44 -5.11
N ALA A 195 5.74 34.69 -4.85
CA ALA A 195 5.97 35.14 -3.48
C ALA A 195 4.68 35.04 -2.65
N GLY A 196 4.71 34.25 -1.58
CA GLY A 196 3.56 34.01 -0.69
C GLY A 196 2.65 32.86 -1.13
N ALA A 197 2.91 32.25 -2.29
CA ALA A 197 2.25 31.01 -2.71
C ALA A 197 2.95 29.78 -2.12
N THR A 198 2.21 28.69 -2.09
CA THR A 198 2.64 27.35 -1.66
C THR A 198 2.38 26.34 -2.77
N VAL A 199 2.93 25.13 -2.64
CA VAL A 199 2.60 24.06 -3.59
C VAL A 199 1.11 23.71 -3.56
N ALA A 200 0.41 23.89 -2.45
CA ALA A 200 -1.04 23.66 -2.39
C ALA A 200 -1.86 24.62 -3.28
N ASP A 201 -1.26 25.69 -3.81
CA ASP A 201 -1.87 26.61 -4.77
C ASP A 201 -1.69 26.17 -6.24
N LEU A 202 -0.88 25.13 -6.48
CA LEU A 202 -0.62 24.57 -7.81
C LEU A 202 -1.55 23.38 -8.06
N ALA A 203 -1.98 23.18 -9.31
CA ALA A 203 -2.69 21.96 -9.70
C ALA A 203 -1.75 20.75 -9.75
N ASP A 204 -2.33 19.55 -9.69
CA ASP A 204 -1.64 18.27 -9.78
C ASP A 204 -0.51 18.11 -8.74
N GLN A 205 -0.76 18.59 -7.52
CA GLN A 205 0.13 18.35 -6.37
C GLN A 205 -0.41 17.22 -5.49
N GLY A 206 0.49 16.55 -4.79
CA GLY A 206 0.16 15.33 -4.05
C GLY A 206 0.05 14.09 -4.94
N ALA A 207 -0.34 14.18 -6.22
CA ALA A 207 -0.42 12.99 -7.09
C ALA A 207 -0.15 13.28 -8.58
N PRO A 208 1.05 13.04 -9.16
CA PRO A 208 2.42 12.99 -8.63
C PRO A 208 3.15 14.34 -8.84
N ASN A 209 3.59 14.98 -7.76
CA ASN A 209 4.61 16.05 -7.65
C ASN A 209 4.69 17.13 -8.77
N GLY A 210 3.62 17.40 -9.52
CA GLY A 210 3.64 18.17 -10.76
C GLY A 210 4.58 17.64 -11.88
N LEU A 211 5.05 16.38 -11.80
CA LEU A 211 5.85 15.75 -12.84
C LEU A 211 5.03 14.67 -13.55
N ASP A 212 4.97 14.73 -14.88
CA ASP A 212 4.39 13.63 -15.67
C ASP A 212 5.34 12.44 -15.71
N LEU A 213 5.42 11.71 -14.59
CA LEU A 213 6.19 10.47 -14.48
C LEU A 213 5.61 9.36 -15.36
N ALA A 214 4.33 9.44 -15.74
CA ALA A 214 3.74 8.52 -16.70
C ALA A 214 4.41 8.64 -18.09
N SER A 215 4.86 9.84 -18.48
CA SER A 215 5.66 10.02 -19.71
C SER A 215 7.01 9.27 -19.68
N LEU A 216 7.60 9.09 -18.48
CA LEU A 216 8.85 8.35 -18.27
C LEU A 216 8.69 6.86 -18.56
N ARG A 217 7.47 6.30 -18.40
CA ARG A 217 7.15 4.91 -18.73
C ARG A 217 7.58 4.51 -20.14
N SER A 218 7.39 5.41 -21.11
CA SER A 218 7.78 5.19 -22.51
C SER A 218 9.31 5.13 -22.69
N THR A 219 10.05 5.90 -21.89
CA THR A 219 11.50 5.96 -21.91
C THR A 219 12.12 4.74 -21.23
N LEU A 220 11.49 4.27 -20.14
CA LEU A 220 11.93 3.09 -19.40
C LEU A 220 11.58 1.78 -20.10
N ALA A 221 10.58 1.76 -20.98
CA ALA A 221 10.29 0.61 -21.85
C ALA A 221 11.47 0.26 -22.80
N GLY A 222 12.40 1.19 -23.03
CA GLY A 222 13.65 0.97 -23.78
C GLY A 222 14.92 0.97 -22.93
N ALA A 223 14.82 1.22 -21.62
CA ALA A 223 15.97 1.24 -20.72
C ALA A 223 16.42 -0.19 -20.40
N THR A 224 17.72 -0.42 -20.34
CA THR A 224 18.25 -1.67 -19.78
C THR A 224 18.10 -1.64 -18.26
N SER A 225 17.99 -2.80 -17.61
CA SER A 225 17.89 -2.93 -16.15
C SER A 225 18.91 -2.07 -15.38
N ARG A 226 20.13 -1.93 -15.90
CA ARG A 226 21.22 -1.14 -15.28
C ARG A 226 21.16 0.38 -15.48
N SER A 227 20.18 0.89 -16.22
CA SER A 227 20.07 2.33 -16.52
C SER A 227 18.84 2.98 -15.91
N VAL A 228 17.97 2.26 -15.21
CA VAL A 228 16.66 2.78 -14.75
C VAL A 228 16.82 3.95 -13.78
N ALA A 229 17.62 3.81 -12.71
CA ALA A 229 17.93 4.90 -11.79
C ALA A 229 18.62 6.08 -12.50
N GLY A 230 19.53 5.79 -13.42
CA GLY A 230 20.18 6.78 -14.27
C GLY A 230 19.19 7.59 -15.09
N THR A 231 18.27 6.91 -15.79
CA THR A 231 17.22 7.51 -16.61
C THR A 231 16.25 8.34 -15.77
N LEU A 232 15.89 7.88 -14.58
CA LEU A 232 15.05 8.65 -13.65
C LEU A 232 15.75 9.94 -13.22
N VAL A 233 17.01 9.88 -12.78
CA VAL A 233 17.78 11.06 -12.39
C VAL A 233 17.96 12.02 -13.57
N ASP A 234 18.32 11.52 -14.74
CA ASP A 234 18.54 12.33 -15.94
C ASP A 234 17.23 13.04 -16.37
N PHE A 235 16.09 12.36 -16.27
CA PHE A 235 14.76 12.94 -16.49
C PHE A 235 14.46 14.06 -15.48
N VAL A 236 14.67 13.79 -14.19
CA VAL A 236 14.38 14.75 -13.12
C VAL A 236 15.28 15.98 -13.22
N VAL A 237 16.56 15.81 -13.51
CA VAL A 237 17.48 16.93 -13.78
C VAL A 237 16.99 17.76 -14.96
N GLY A 238 16.53 17.13 -16.05
CA GLY A 238 15.97 17.82 -17.19
C GLY A 238 14.68 18.59 -16.86
N ALA A 239 13.77 17.97 -16.09
CA ALA A 239 12.47 18.53 -15.73
C ALA A 239 12.56 19.63 -14.65
N THR A 240 13.54 19.52 -13.75
CA THR A 240 13.74 20.46 -12.64
C THR A 240 14.80 21.51 -12.92
N GLY A 241 15.71 21.31 -13.87
CA GLY A 241 16.80 22.24 -14.17
C GLY A 241 17.82 22.42 -13.03
N VAL A 242 17.82 21.54 -12.02
CA VAL A 242 18.82 21.56 -10.94
C VAL A 242 20.18 21.08 -11.46
N ASP A 243 21.27 21.58 -10.86
CA ASP A 243 22.60 21.04 -11.11
C ASP A 243 22.73 19.67 -10.39
N PRO A 244 23.01 18.55 -11.08
CA PRO A 244 23.11 17.25 -10.44
C PRO A 244 24.25 17.13 -9.43
N THR A 245 25.20 18.07 -9.44
CA THR A 245 26.32 18.17 -8.49
C THR A 245 26.06 19.14 -7.33
N ALA A 246 24.92 19.83 -7.34
CA ALA A 246 24.53 20.69 -6.23
C ALA A 246 24.34 19.87 -4.94
N PRO A 247 24.75 20.42 -3.77
CA PRO A 247 24.64 19.72 -2.50
C PRO A 247 23.18 19.53 -2.10
N ILE A 248 22.88 18.32 -1.63
CA ILE A 248 21.65 17.94 -0.95
C ILE A 248 22.00 17.78 0.53
N ALA A 249 21.44 18.62 1.38
CA ALA A 249 21.59 18.56 2.82
C ALA A 249 20.82 17.34 3.37
N MET A 250 21.53 16.48 4.11
CA MET A 250 20.98 15.24 4.66
C MET A 250 20.55 15.43 6.13
N PRO A 251 19.60 14.63 6.65
CA PRO A 251 19.13 14.72 8.03
C PRO A 251 20.25 14.60 9.08
N ASP A 252 21.28 13.79 8.79
CA ASP A 252 22.43 13.57 9.67
C ASP A 252 23.49 14.69 9.61
N GLY A 253 23.24 15.75 8.83
CA GLY A 253 24.16 16.86 8.59
C GLY A 253 25.23 16.57 7.54
N SER A 254 25.22 15.38 6.94
CA SER A 254 26.07 15.08 5.78
C SER A 254 25.52 15.74 4.50
N THR A 255 26.20 15.51 3.38
CA THR A 255 25.80 16.04 2.08
C THR A 255 25.83 14.94 1.03
N ALA A 256 24.79 14.90 0.21
CA ALA A 256 24.70 14.08 -0.99
C ALA A 256 24.59 14.97 -2.24
N THR A 257 24.52 14.35 -3.41
CA THR A 257 24.18 15.01 -4.69
C THR A 257 23.34 14.05 -5.52
N LEU A 258 22.60 14.55 -6.52
CA LEU A 258 21.91 13.67 -7.47
C LEU A 258 22.90 12.79 -8.24
N ALA A 259 24.09 13.29 -8.55
CA ALA A 259 25.14 12.52 -9.22
C ALA A 259 25.60 11.32 -8.37
N THR A 260 25.85 11.51 -7.08
CA THR A 260 26.24 10.42 -6.18
C THR A 260 25.08 9.48 -5.87
N ALA A 261 23.84 9.98 -5.80
CA ALA A 261 22.65 9.13 -5.69
C ALA A 261 22.50 8.24 -6.92
N ARG A 262 22.65 8.80 -8.12
CA ARG A 262 22.62 8.06 -9.39
C ARG A 262 23.59 6.87 -9.40
N GLU A 263 24.79 7.06 -8.86
CA GLU A 263 25.80 5.99 -8.74
C GLU A 263 25.41 4.96 -7.68
N ALA A 264 24.94 5.40 -6.51
CA ALA A 264 24.58 4.51 -5.40
C ALA A 264 23.39 3.58 -5.71
N TYR A 265 22.44 4.04 -6.53
CA TYR A 265 21.23 3.28 -6.88
C TYR A 265 21.26 2.68 -8.30
N VAL A 266 22.43 2.63 -8.96
CA VAL A 266 22.54 2.13 -10.34
C VAL A 266 22.01 0.70 -10.52
N ASP A 267 22.16 -0.13 -9.48
CA ASP A 267 21.76 -1.54 -9.48
C ASP A 267 20.37 -1.76 -8.85
N CYS A 268 19.60 -0.71 -8.51
CA CYS A 268 18.33 -0.83 -7.77
C CYS A 268 17.33 -1.79 -8.45
N TRP A 269 17.29 -1.80 -9.78
CA TRP A 269 16.44 -2.71 -10.55
C TRP A 269 16.93 -4.16 -10.45
N SER A 270 18.23 -4.42 -10.60
CA SER A 270 18.78 -5.77 -10.48
C SER A 270 18.66 -6.29 -9.06
N ASP A 271 18.93 -5.46 -8.06
CA ASP A 271 18.80 -5.83 -6.64
C ASP A 271 17.34 -6.19 -6.33
N TRP A 272 16.39 -5.39 -6.79
CA TRP A 272 14.96 -5.70 -6.66
C TRP A 272 14.59 -7.00 -7.37
N SER A 273 15.07 -7.17 -8.61
CA SER A 273 14.80 -8.36 -9.39
C SER A 273 15.33 -9.62 -8.69
N ASP A 274 16.55 -9.58 -8.17
CA ASP A 274 17.19 -10.72 -7.53
C ASP A 274 16.52 -11.04 -6.19
N ALA A 275 16.15 -10.01 -5.41
CA ALA A 275 15.37 -10.17 -4.17
C ALA A 275 13.97 -10.79 -4.41
N HIS A 276 13.47 -10.72 -5.65
CA HIS A 276 12.16 -11.22 -6.04
C HIS A 276 12.23 -12.44 -6.98
N GLY A 277 13.25 -13.28 -6.79
CA GLY A 277 13.39 -14.58 -7.47
C GLY A 277 14.28 -14.57 -8.72
N GLY A 278 14.80 -13.40 -9.12
CA GLY A 278 15.69 -13.25 -10.27
C GLY A 278 15.06 -13.66 -11.60
N GLY A 279 15.88 -13.72 -12.65
CA GLY A 279 15.44 -14.15 -13.99
C GLY A 279 14.23 -13.37 -14.50
N ILE A 280 13.34 -14.01 -15.26
CA ILE A 280 12.18 -13.32 -15.84
C ILE A 280 11.14 -12.90 -14.78
N ILE A 281 11.03 -13.65 -13.68
CA ILE A 281 10.05 -13.42 -12.60
C ILE A 281 10.41 -12.13 -11.86
N GLY A 282 11.66 -12.05 -11.40
CA GLY A 282 12.20 -10.89 -10.74
C GLY A 282 12.14 -9.63 -11.61
N GLN A 283 12.48 -9.76 -12.90
CA GLN A 283 12.41 -8.63 -13.83
C GLN A 283 10.97 -8.14 -14.03
N SER A 284 10.00 -9.07 -14.09
CA SER A 284 8.58 -8.72 -14.17
C SER A 284 8.07 -8.06 -12.87
N THR A 285 8.62 -8.45 -11.72
CA THR A 285 8.27 -7.87 -10.42
C THR A 285 8.86 -6.47 -10.27
N ALA A 286 10.11 -6.26 -10.71
CA ALA A 286 10.75 -4.95 -10.77
C ALA A 286 9.98 -3.98 -11.69
N LEU A 287 9.50 -4.46 -12.84
CA LEU A 287 8.64 -3.67 -13.73
C LEU A 287 7.33 -3.26 -13.04
N ARG A 288 6.66 -4.18 -12.35
CA ARG A 288 5.43 -3.86 -11.60
C ARG A 288 5.70 -2.84 -10.49
N ALA A 289 6.79 -2.99 -9.75
CA ALA A 289 7.18 -2.06 -8.69
C ALA A 289 7.46 -0.65 -9.24
N ALA A 290 8.17 -0.55 -10.37
CA ALA A 290 8.42 0.73 -11.03
C ALA A 290 7.14 1.38 -11.58
N LEU A 291 6.20 0.59 -12.10
CA LEU A 291 4.90 1.10 -12.54
C LEU A 291 4.05 1.58 -11.35
N ALA A 292 4.13 0.90 -10.21
CA ALA A 292 3.48 1.34 -8.97
C ALA A 292 3.98 2.71 -8.51
N ASP A 293 5.29 3.01 -8.64
CA ASP A 293 5.81 4.37 -8.38
C ASP A 293 5.22 5.44 -9.31
N PHE A 294 4.94 5.11 -10.57
CA PHE A 294 4.60 6.11 -11.58
C PHE A 294 3.13 6.50 -11.60
N ASP A 295 2.25 5.53 -11.43
CA ASP A 295 0.81 5.74 -11.58
C ASP A 295 -0.02 4.87 -10.62
N GLY A 296 0.62 4.26 -9.62
CA GLY A 296 -0.03 3.35 -8.68
C GLY A 296 -0.48 2.03 -9.29
N SER A 297 -0.24 1.80 -10.59
CA SER A 297 -0.53 0.51 -11.23
C SER A 297 0.16 -0.62 -10.49
N CYS A 298 -0.49 -1.78 -10.42
CA CYS A 298 0.05 -2.99 -9.79
C CYS A 298 0.12 -2.98 -8.26
N LEU A 299 -0.24 -1.91 -7.54
CA LEU A 299 -0.39 -2.04 -6.08
C LEU A 299 -1.43 -3.10 -5.71
N GLY A 300 -2.55 -3.22 -6.44
CA GLY A 300 -3.49 -4.34 -6.26
C GLY A 300 -2.87 -5.74 -6.46
N TRP A 301 -1.86 -5.88 -7.33
CA TRP A 301 -1.09 -7.13 -7.49
C TRP A 301 -0.25 -7.43 -6.24
N PHE A 302 0.42 -6.41 -5.70
CA PHE A 302 1.21 -6.54 -4.48
C PHE A 302 0.33 -6.76 -3.24
N ALA A 303 -0.82 -6.11 -3.16
CA ALA A 303 -1.81 -6.29 -2.10
C ALA A 303 -2.31 -7.74 -2.07
N GLN A 304 -2.72 -8.31 -3.21
CA GLN A 304 -3.10 -9.72 -3.26
C GLN A 304 -1.96 -10.64 -2.84
N ARG A 305 -0.74 -10.40 -3.33
CA ARG A 305 0.44 -11.18 -2.90
C ARG A 305 0.70 -11.09 -1.40
N LEU A 306 0.57 -9.89 -0.81
CA LEU A 306 0.76 -9.65 0.62
C LEU A 306 -0.29 -10.41 1.42
N ALA A 307 -1.56 -10.30 1.03
CA ALA A 307 -2.67 -10.95 1.70
C ALA A 307 -2.47 -12.48 1.80
N LEU A 308 -2.15 -13.12 0.67
CA LEU A 308 -1.95 -14.57 0.63
C LEU A 308 -0.73 -15.04 1.45
N ARG A 309 0.32 -14.22 1.55
CA ARG A 309 1.50 -14.53 2.36
C ARG A 309 1.26 -14.40 3.86
N HIS A 310 0.30 -13.56 4.24
CA HIS A 310 0.01 -13.22 5.63
C HIS A 310 -1.33 -13.78 6.12
N GLY A 311 -2.02 -14.58 5.30
CA GLY A 311 -3.33 -15.14 5.62
C GLY A 311 -4.40 -14.07 5.84
N ALA A 312 -4.31 -12.93 5.15
CA ALA A 312 -5.30 -11.86 5.25
C ALA A 312 -6.34 -11.98 4.12
N ASP A 313 -7.55 -11.53 4.42
CA ASP A 313 -8.69 -11.40 3.49
C ASP A 313 -8.80 -10.01 2.90
N LEU A 314 -8.27 -9.01 3.60
CA LEU A 314 -8.25 -7.61 3.18
C LEU A 314 -6.88 -6.98 3.40
N VAL A 315 -6.44 -6.19 2.42
CA VAL A 315 -5.27 -5.33 2.54
C VAL A 315 -5.66 -3.86 2.40
N VAL A 316 -5.20 -3.04 3.35
CA VAL A 316 -5.38 -1.58 3.33
C VAL A 316 -4.00 -0.94 3.13
N MET A 317 -3.89 -0.05 2.14
CA MET A 317 -2.66 0.71 1.87
C MET A 317 -2.92 2.21 1.70
N GLY A 318 -1.88 3.02 1.83
CA GLY A 318 -1.80 4.39 1.28
C GLY A 318 -0.84 4.48 0.09
N HIS A 319 -0.06 5.56 0.01
CA HIS A 319 1.12 5.82 -0.84
C HIS A 319 0.88 6.45 -2.22
N THR A 320 -0.19 6.06 -2.94
CA THR A 320 -0.38 6.55 -4.32
C THR A 320 -1.14 7.85 -4.39
N HIS A 321 -1.71 8.31 -3.27
CA HIS A 321 -2.60 9.45 -3.23
C HIS A 321 -3.82 9.30 -4.16
N VAL A 322 -4.18 8.06 -4.50
CA VAL A 322 -5.32 7.76 -5.36
C VAL A 322 -6.18 6.72 -4.66
N PRO A 323 -7.42 7.04 -4.27
CA PRO A 323 -8.30 6.09 -3.61
C PRO A 323 -8.65 4.93 -4.53
N VAL A 324 -8.57 3.70 -4.01
CA VAL A 324 -8.95 2.47 -4.70
C VAL A 324 -9.90 1.68 -3.80
N GLY A 325 -11.07 1.33 -4.32
CA GLY A 325 -12.15 0.70 -3.54
C GLY A 325 -12.24 -0.81 -3.64
N GLY A 326 -11.33 -1.47 -4.36
CA GLY A 326 -11.39 -2.92 -4.55
C GLY A 326 -10.50 -3.44 -5.68
N LEU A 327 -10.48 -4.76 -5.83
CA LEU A 327 -9.94 -5.43 -7.01
C LEU A 327 -11.05 -5.77 -8.00
N GLU A 328 -10.77 -5.69 -9.30
CA GLU A 328 -11.74 -6.13 -10.33
C GLU A 328 -12.02 -7.64 -10.28
N ALA A 329 -10.99 -8.42 -9.94
CA ALA A 329 -11.04 -9.84 -9.65
C ALA A 329 -9.82 -10.20 -8.80
N GLY A 330 -10.04 -10.86 -7.67
CA GLY A 330 -9.00 -11.31 -6.73
C GLY A 330 -9.58 -12.29 -5.73
N LEU A 331 -8.72 -13.04 -5.05
CA LEU A 331 -9.10 -13.95 -3.96
C LEU A 331 -9.32 -13.18 -2.64
N VAL A 332 -8.84 -11.94 -2.57
CA VAL A 332 -8.84 -11.06 -1.40
C VAL A 332 -9.31 -9.67 -1.82
N ASP A 333 -9.69 -8.85 -0.84
CA ASP A 333 -10.02 -7.45 -1.04
C ASP A 333 -8.81 -6.54 -0.82
N TYR A 334 -8.87 -5.37 -1.45
CA TYR A 334 -7.84 -4.33 -1.37
C TYR A 334 -8.47 -2.95 -1.41
N VAL A 335 -8.04 -2.08 -0.50
CA VAL A 335 -8.33 -0.65 -0.60
C VAL A 335 -7.06 0.19 -0.50
N ASN A 336 -7.03 1.27 -1.28
CA ASN A 336 -6.07 2.36 -1.08
C ASN A 336 -6.80 3.55 -0.45
N THR A 337 -6.32 4.07 0.66
CA THR A 337 -6.95 5.17 1.40
C THR A 337 -6.98 6.47 0.62
N GLY A 338 -6.14 6.64 -0.41
CA GLY A 338 -5.95 7.91 -1.09
C GLY A 338 -5.01 8.81 -0.31
N PHE A 339 -5.39 10.06 -0.05
CA PHE A 339 -4.54 11.04 0.65
C PHE A 339 -5.33 12.18 1.29
N ASP A 340 -4.68 12.89 2.22
CA ASP A 340 -5.29 13.91 3.08
C ASP A 340 -4.71 15.33 2.79
N CYS A 341 -4.01 15.49 1.67
CA CYS A 341 -3.44 16.78 1.25
C CYS A 341 -3.65 17.18 -0.23
N PRO A 342 -4.88 17.07 -0.80
CA PRO A 342 -5.14 17.53 -2.16
C PRO A 342 -5.00 19.06 -2.28
N SER A 343 -4.41 19.53 -3.39
CA SER A 343 -4.23 20.97 -3.62
C SER A 343 -5.57 21.70 -3.77
N GLY A 344 -5.59 23.00 -3.49
CA GLY A 344 -6.80 23.83 -3.65
C GLY A 344 -7.41 23.75 -5.05
N PRO A 345 -6.61 23.88 -6.14
CA PRO A 345 -7.11 23.68 -7.50
C PRO A 345 -7.70 22.29 -7.77
N ASP A 346 -7.14 21.24 -7.16
CA ASP A 346 -7.60 19.86 -7.38
C ASP A 346 -8.88 19.56 -6.59
N MET A 347 -9.04 20.13 -5.39
CA MET A 347 -10.29 20.11 -4.64
C MET A 347 -11.43 20.84 -5.36
N ALA A 348 -11.11 21.85 -6.17
CA ALA A 348 -12.07 22.63 -6.94
C ALA A 348 -12.29 22.11 -8.37
N ARG A 349 -11.64 21.00 -8.77
CA ARG A 349 -11.62 20.52 -10.16
C ARG A 349 -13.02 20.09 -10.63
N PRO A 350 -13.59 20.72 -11.67
CA PRO A 350 -14.95 20.41 -12.10
C PRO A 350 -15.08 18.98 -12.63
N GLY A 351 -15.95 18.18 -11.99
CA GLY A 351 -16.27 16.81 -12.41
C GLY A 351 -15.26 15.75 -11.96
N ASP A 352 -14.19 16.16 -11.28
CA ASP A 352 -13.10 15.28 -10.81
C ASP A 352 -12.43 15.91 -9.57
N ALA A 353 -13.25 16.45 -8.66
CA ALA A 353 -12.76 17.11 -7.46
C ALA A 353 -12.11 16.09 -6.54
N GLN A 354 -10.85 16.30 -6.19
CA GLN A 354 -10.16 15.48 -5.20
C GLN A 354 -10.67 15.80 -3.80
N GLN A 355 -10.70 14.79 -2.95
CA GLN A 355 -11.21 14.89 -1.59
C GLN A 355 -10.18 14.32 -0.63
N VAL A 356 -10.20 14.81 0.60
CA VAL A 356 -9.54 14.15 1.72
C VAL A 356 -10.23 12.81 1.95
N THR A 357 -9.50 11.70 1.88
CA THR A 357 -10.07 10.36 1.99
C THR A 357 -9.40 9.50 3.06
N PHE A 358 -10.16 8.54 3.58
CA PHE A 358 -9.71 7.56 4.57
C PHE A 358 -10.50 6.24 4.43
N ALA A 359 -10.03 5.18 5.09
CA ALA A 359 -10.76 3.90 5.12
C ALA A 359 -11.41 3.64 6.48
N VAL A 360 -12.63 3.11 6.44
CA VAL A 360 -13.31 2.50 7.58
C VAL A 360 -13.41 1.00 7.30
N VAL A 361 -12.84 0.20 8.20
CA VAL A 361 -12.67 -1.24 8.03
C VAL A 361 -13.44 -1.97 9.09
N ASP A 362 -14.34 -2.86 8.67
CA ASP A 362 -14.97 -3.83 9.55
C ASP A 362 -14.00 -4.99 9.81
N GLY A 363 -13.38 -5.00 10.99
CA GLY A 363 -12.37 -5.99 11.33
C GLY A 363 -12.90 -7.42 11.53
N ALA A 364 -14.22 -7.62 11.61
CA ALA A 364 -14.83 -8.95 11.75
C ALA A 364 -15.21 -9.56 10.39
N GLU A 365 -15.69 -8.77 9.44
CA GLU A 365 -16.00 -9.28 8.09
C GLU A 365 -14.82 -9.14 7.11
N ALA A 366 -13.75 -8.45 7.51
CA ALA A 366 -12.67 -8.02 6.63
C ALA A 366 -13.16 -7.20 5.42
N GLU A 367 -14.20 -6.38 5.63
CA GLU A 367 -14.73 -5.47 4.62
C GLU A 367 -14.24 -4.04 4.87
N ALA A 368 -14.02 -3.27 3.81
CA ALA A 368 -13.65 -1.86 3.92
C ALA A 368 -14.53 -0.98 3.03
N GLN A 369 -14.79 0.23 3.52
CA GLN A 369 -15.41 1.30 2.75
C GLN A 369 -14.50 2.53 2.80
N LEU A 370 -14.33 3.18 1.64
CA LEU A 370 -13.67 4.47 1.59
C LEU A 370 -14.64 5.59 1.95
N TRP A 371 -14.13 6.52 2.72
CA TRP A 371 -14.85 7.69 3.19
C TRP A 371 -14.08 8.94 2.78
N ALA A 372 -14.82 10.03 2.65
CA ALA A 372 -14.27 11.34 2.39
C ALA A 372 -14.70 12.35 3.45
N VAL A 373 -13.89 13.39 3.62
CA VAL A 373 -14.27 14.61 4.33
C VAL A 373 -14.57 15.67 3.31
N SER A 374 -15.83 16.10 3.23
CA SER A 374 -16.23 17.19 2.33
C SER A 374 -17.35 18.04 2.91
N GLY A 375 -17.54 19.24 2.38
CA GLY A 375 -18.51 20.23 2.84
C GLY A 375 -17.99 21.66 2.65
N ASP A 376 -18.80 22.64 3.05
CA ASP A 376 -18.37 24.04 3.14
C ASP A 376 -17.59 24.28 4.45
N ASP A 377 -16.79 25.35 4.49
CA ASP A 377 -16.06 25.78 5.70
C ASP A 377 -17.02 25.91 6.91
N GLY A 378 -16.84 25.01 7.89
CA GLY A 378 -17.66 24.94 9.10
C GLY A 378 -18.83 23.95 9.08
N ASP A 379 -19.05 23.22 7.99
CA ASP A 379 -19.99 22.08 7.88
C ASP A 379 -19.34 20.86 7.18
N LEU A 380 -18.02 20.70 7.36
CA LEU A 380 -17.29 19.51 6.91
C LEU A 380 -17.85 18.25 7.56
N ARG A 381 -18.03 17.19 6.78
CA ARG A 381 -18.58 15.92 7.24
C ARG A 381 -17.86 14.74 6.64
N CYS A 382 -17.68 13.70 7.45
CA CYS A 382 -17.29 12.37 7.00
C CYS A 382 -18.49 11.66 6.38
N HIS A 383 -18.31 11.12 5.18
CA HIS A 383 -19.32 10.29 4.50
C HIS A 383 -18.66 9.25 3.59
N PRO A 384 -19.33 8.10 3.35
CA PRO A 384 -18.80 7.10 2.43
C PRO A 384 -18.74 7.63 0.98
N ILE A 385 -17.81 7.08 0.21
CA ILE A 385 -17.64 7.34 -1.22
C ILE A 385 -17.44 6.02 -1.98
N GLU A 386 -17.74 6.06 -3.27
CA GLU A 386 -17.37 5.01 -4.21
C GLU A 386 -16.02 5.38 -4.83
N ALA A 387 -15.12 4.41 -4.93
CA ALA A 387 -13.81 4.59 -5.56
C ALA A 387 -13.60 3.55 -6.68
N PRO A 388 -12.75 3.86 -7.68
CA PRO A 388 -12.43 2.91 -8.73
C PRO A 388 -11.81 1.63 -8.18
N THR A 389 -12.06 0.51 -8.86
CA THR A 389 -11.34 -0.75 -8.64
C THR A 389 -10.08 -0.83 -9.48
N GLN A 390 -9.14 -1.67 -9.07
CA GLN A 390 -7.89 -1.90 -9.81
C GLN A 390 -7.79 -3.37 -10.29
N PRO A 391 -7.24 -3.64 -11.49
CA PRO A 391 -6.94 -4.99 -11.90
C PRO A 391 -5.67 -5.51 -11.20
N VAL A 392 -5.61 -6.83 -11.00
CA VAL A 392 -4.39 -7.51 -10.52
C VAL A 392 -3.35 -7.65 -11.64
N THR A 393 -3.77 -7.58 -12.90
CA THR A 393 -2.85 -7.67 -14.06
C THR A 393 -2.66 -6.34 -14.76
N LEU A 394 -1.53 -6.23 -15.47
CA LEU A 394 -1.27 -5.09 -16.33
C LEU A 394 -2.19 -5.11 -17.55
N ARG A 395 -3.01 -4.07 -17.71
CA ARG A 395 -3.85 -3.89 -18.91
C ARG A 395 -2.97 -3.73 -20.17
N PRO A 396 -3.42 -4.23 -21.34
CA PRO A 396 -4.69 -4.91 -21.63
C PRO A 396 -4.67 -6.43 -21.40
N GLY A 397 -3.76 -6.95 -20.57
CA GLY A 397 -3.64 -8.38 -20.27
C GLY A 397 -4.89 -8.94 -19.58
N THR A 398 -5.15 -10.23 -19.79
CA THR A 398 -6.15 -11.01 -19.04
C THR A 398 -5.44 -11.80 -17.97
N ASP A 399 -6.04 -11.91 -16.78
CA ASP A 399 -5.46 -12.68 -15.67
C ASP A 399 -5.73 -14.18 -15.83
N TYR A 400 -4.77 -14.94 -16.35
CA TYR A 400 -4.88 -16.41 -16.45
C TYR A 400 -4.31 -17.10 -15.22
N SER A 401 -4.42 -16.48 -14.04
CA SER A 401 -3.97 -17.06 -12.77
C SER A 401 -4.86 -18.19 -12.27
N CYS A 402 -4.26 -19.06 -11.45
CA CYS A 402 -4.93 -19.94 -10.50
C CYS A 402 -4.67 -19.44 -9.08
N TYR A 403 -5.72 -19.03 -8.38
CA TYR A 403 -5.70 -18.74 -6.96
C TYR A 403 -6.23 -19.97 -6.21
N VAL A 404 -5.45 -20.51 -5.30
CA VAL A 404 -5.76 -21.78 -4.66
C VAL A 404 -5.80 -21.65 -3.15
N VAL A 405 -6.90 -22.12 -2.57
CA VAL A 405 -7.09 -22.32 -1.14
C VAL A 405 -7.12 -23.82 -0.87
N VAL A 406 -6.44 -24.25 0.19
CA VAL A 406 -6.46 -25.64 0.68
C VAL A 406 -6.88 -25.60 2.15
N GLU A 407 -8.14 -25.94 2.41
CA GLU A 407 -8.67 -26.12 3.76
C GLU A 407 -8.37 -27.54 4.24
N HIS A 408 -7.83 -27.65 5.45
CA HIS A 408 -7.52 -28.93 6.08
C HIS A 408 -8.37 -29.13 7.32
N HIS A 409 -9.07 -30.28 7.39
CA HIS A 409 -10.01 -30.54 8.47
C HIS A 409 -9.34 -30.64 9.85
N ALA A 410 -10.06 -30.16 10.86
CA ALA A 410 -9.63 -30.26 12.26
C ALA A 410 -9.63 -31.71 12.74
N GLY A 411 -8.65 -32.06 13.58
CA GLY A 411 -8.52 -33.40 14.18
C GLY A 411 -7.63 -34.37 13.41
N GLU A 412 -7.04 -33.93 12.30
CA GLU A 412 -6.06 -34.67 11.51
C GLU A 412 -4.62 -34.24 11.85
N ALA A 413 -3.64 -34.83 11.17
CA ALA A 413 -2.25 -34.41 11.26
C ALA A 413 -1.94 -33.43 10.12
N ASP A 414 -1.17 -32.38 10.40
CA ASP A 414 -0.82 -31.33 9.45
C ASP A 414 -0.47 -31.85 8.05
N LEU A 415 -0.87 -31.10 7.02
CA LEU A 415 -0.38 -31.30 5.67
C LEU A 415 1.04 -30.78 5.55
N VAL A 416 1.94 -31.59 4.99
CA VAL A 416 3.34 -31.22 4.71
C VAL A 416 3.57 -31.24 3.22
N LEU A 417 4.06 -30.13 2.66
CA LEU A 417 4.33 -30.03 1.22
C LEU A 417 5.46 -31.01 0.83
N VAL A 418 5.18 -31.84 -0.16
CA VAL A 418 6.14 -32.80 -0.74
C VAL A 418 6.80 -32.20 -1.98
N SER A 419 5.99 -31.64 -2.87
CA SER A 419 6.44 -31.01 -4.10
C SER A 419 5.42 -30.01 -4.62
N ALA A 420 5.90 -29.02 -5.36
CA ALA A 420 5.08 -28.10 -6.14
C ALA A 420 5.72 -27.94 -7.52
N GLU A 421 4.91 -28.01 -8.58
CA GLU A 421 5.38 -27.87 -9.95
C GLU A 421 4.47 -26.92 -10.72
N ALA A 422 5.06 -25.88 -11.31
CA ALA A 422 4.41 -25.04 -12.31
C ALA A 422 4.75 -25.60 -13.69
N THR A 423 3.81 -26.32 -14.31
CA THR A 423 3.96 -26.80 -15.69
C THR A 423 3.92 -25.62 -16.66
N ASP A 424 3.01 -24.66 -16.41
CA ASP A 424 2.91 -23.39 -17.11
C ASP A 424 2.72 -22.25 -16.09
N GLY A 425 3.40 -21.13 -16.29
CA GLY A 425 3.35 -19.99 -15.37
C GLY A 425 4.41 -20.05 -14.26
N THR A 426 4.17 -19.33 -13.17
CA THR A 426 5.07 -19.23 -12.02
C THR A 426 4.31 -19.00 -10.72
N PHE A 427 4.79 -19.56 -9.62
CA PHE A 427 4.23 -19.29 -8.30
C PHE A 427 4.65 -17.89 -7.85
N VAL A 428 3.67 -16.99 -7.76
CA VAL A 428 3.86 -15.66 -7.17
C VAL A 428 3.87 -15.73 -5.65
N VAL A 429 3.04 -16.64 -5.12
CA VAL A 429 3.04 -17.11 -3.74
C VAL A 429 3.14 -18.63 -3.81
N ASP A 430 4.20 -19.17 -3.24
CA ASP A 430 4.45 -20.62 -3.21
C ASP A 430 3.42 -21.34 -2.33
N PRO A 431 3.07 -22.60 -2.66
CA PRO A 431 2.30 -23.46 -1.75
C PRO A 431 2.96 -23.51 -0.36
N PRO A 432 2.20 -23.32 0.74
CA PRO A 432 2.76 -23.35 2.08
C PRO A 432 3.48 -24.67 2.38
N ALA A 433 4.65 -24.61 3.01
CA ALA A 433 5.40 -25.81 3.36
C ALA A 433 4.64 -26.73 4.35
N ARG A 434 3.73 -26.15 5.14
CA ARG A 434 2.88 -26.85 6.10
C ARG A 434 1.54 -26.14 6.22
N ILE A 435 0.45 -26.90 6.33
CA ILE A 435 -0.90 -26.41 6.66
C ILE A 435 -1.36 -27.18 7.90
N ALA A 436 -1.62 -26.46 8.99
CA ALA A 436 -1.99 -27.09 10.26
C ALA A 436 -3.39 -27.71 10.18
N ALA A 437 -3.65 -28.76 10.97
CA ALA A 437 -5.00 -29.30 11.09
C ALA A 437 -6.01 -28.26 11.58
N GLY A 438 -7.12 -28.10 10.87
CA GLY A 438 -8.14 -27.08 11.14
C GLY A 438 -7.78 -25.68 10.65
N SER A 439 -6.79 -25.56 9.75
CA SER A 439 -6.40 -24.29 9.13
C SER A 439 -6.44 -24.39 7.61
N GLU A 440 -6.21 -23.28 6.94
CA GLU A 440 -6.10 -23.22 5.49
C GLU A 440 -4.74 -22.69 5.03
N GLY A 441 -4.34 -23.13 3.85
CA GLY A 441 -3.18 -22.60 3.12
C GLY A 441 -3.61 -21.97 1.81
N ARG A 442 -3.04 -20.80 1.49
CA ARG A 442 -3.33 -20.08 0.25
C ARG A 442 -2.08 -19.93 -0.60
N PHE A 443 -2.22 -20.03 -1.92
CA PHE A 443 -1.12 -19.80 -2.86
C PHE A 443 -1.63 -19.38 -4.23
N TRP A 444 -0.71 -18.89 -5.07
CA TRP A 444 -1.04 -18.24 -6.33
C TRP A 444 -0.05 -18.59 -7.43
N LEU A 445 -0.57 -19.23 -8.48
CA LEU A 445 0.14 -19.47 -9.74
C LEU A 445 -0.34 -18.47 -10.79
N GLN A 446 0.56 -17.64 -11.31
CA GLN A 446 0.25 -16.67 -12.37
C GLN A 446 0.86 -17.10 -13.70
N ASP A 447 0.19 -16.80 -14.80
CA ASP A 447 0.73 -17.00 -16.14
C ASP A 447 1.94 -16.08 -16.40
N LEU A 448 2.86 -16.59 -17.23
CA LEU A 448 3.92 -15.76 -17.81
C LEU A 448 3.44 -15.25 -19.18
N VAL A 449 3.97 -14.10 -19.62
CA VAL A 449 3.67 -13.53 -20.94
C VAL A 449 3.86 -14.61 -22.02
N GLY A 450 2.78 -15.01 -22.67
CA GLY A 450 2.77 -16.13 -23.60
C GLY A 450 1.37 -16.63 -23.91
N VAL A 451 1.29 -17.84 -24.47
CA VAL A 451 0.03 -18.46 -24.93
C VAL A 451 -0.41 -19.65 -24.08
N ALA A 452 0.29 -19.96 -22.98
CA ALA A 452 -0.01 -21.15 -22.20
C ALA A 452 -1.09 -20.91 -21.14
N GLY A 453 -1.01 -19.80 -20.40
CA GLY A 453 -1.82 -19.54 -19.21
C GLY A 453 -1.06 -20.04 -17.97
N SER A 454 -1.78 -20.52 -16.97
CA SER A 454 -1.19 -21.17 -15.79
C SER A 454 -1.65 -22.61 -15.63
N ALA A 455 -0.75 -23.50 -15.24
CA ALA A 455 -1.06 -24.88 -14.91
C ALA A 455 -0.01 -25.44 -13.94
N GLY A 456 -0.44 -26.15 -12.92
CA GLY A 456 0.49 -26.71 -11.95
C GLY A 456 -0.12 -27.75 -11.02
N THR A 457 0.74 -28.25 -10.14
CA THR A 457 0.37 -29.19 -9.08
C THR A 457 1.02 -28.79 -7.76
N ALA A 458 0.36 -29.15 -6.66
CA ALA A 458 0.90 -29.15 -5.31
C ALA A 458 0.59 -30.50 -4.66
N THR A 459 1.63 -31.20 -4.19
CA THR A 459 1.50 -32.49 -3.52
C THR A 459 1.75 -32.33 -2.04
N TYR A 460 0.77 -32.68 -1.22
CA TYR A 460 0.86 -32.67 0.24
C TYR A 460 0.82 -34.08 0.79
N ARG A 461 1.47 -34.31 1.92
CA ARG A 461 1.36 -35.52 2.73
C ARG A 461 0.64 -35.23 4.03
N VAL A 462 -0.28 -36.11 4.45
CA VAL A 462 -0.95 -35.98 5.75
C VAL A 462 -0.02 -36.49 6.85
N GLY A 463 0.52 -35.61 7.67
CA GLY A 463 1.60 -35.93 8.61
C GLY A 463 2.89 -36.42 7.91
N ASP A 464 3.83 -36.95 8.71
CA ASP A 464 5.16 -37.31 8.18
C ASP A 464 5.15 -38.61 7.34
N ASP A 465 4.25 -39.55 7.64
CA ASP A 465 4.19 -40.90 7.05
C ASP A 465 2.84 -41.24 6.38
N GLY A 466 1.93 -40.27 6.25
CA GLY A 466 0.59 -40.51 5.70
C GLY A 466 0.51 -40.54 4.17
N PRO A 467 -0.71 -40.65 3.62
CA PRO A 467 -0.94 -40.64 2.19
C PRO A 467 -0.59 -39.27 1.58
N GLU A 468 -0.20 -39.30 0.30
CA GLU A 468 0.00 -38.09 -0.50
C GLU A 468 -1.26 -37.74 -1.28
N VAL A 469 -1.58 -36.45 -1.33
CA VAL A 469 -2.68 -35.86 -2.08
C VAL A 469 -2.09 -34.92 -3.11
N VAL A 470 -2.33 -35.20 -4.39
CA VAL A 470 -1.85 -34.39 -5.52
C VAL A 470 -2.98 -33.47 -5.97
N LEU A 471 -2.86 -32.19 -5.68
CA LEU A 471 -3.79 -31.15 -6.11
C LEU A 471 -3.31 -30.59 -7.45
N ALA A 472 -4.14 -30.68 -8.48
CA ALA A 472 -3.84 -30.16 -9.82
C ALA A 472 -4.84 -29.08 -10.22
N PHE A 473 -4.36 -28.02 -10.87
CA PHE A 473 -5.15 -26.85 -11.26
C PHE A 473 -4.60 -26.23 -12.55
N ALA A 474 -5.48 -25.69 -13.40
CA ALA A 474 -5.09 -25.02 -14.63
C ALA A 474 -6.11 -23.97 -15.09
N CYS A 475 -5.58 -22.85 -15.58
CA CYS A 475 -6.28 -21.72 -16.20
C CYS A 475 -5.56 -21.39 -17.54
N PRO A 476 -5.83 -22.17 -18.61
CA PRO A 476 -5.11 -22.02 -19.86
C PRO A 476 -5.65 -20.85 -20.71
N THR A 477 -4.82 -20.27 -21.58
CA THR A 477 -5.34 -19.28 -22.56
C THR A 477 -6.20 -19.92 -23.66
N VAL A 478 -5.95 -21.20 -23.94
CA VAL A 478 -6.70 -22.00 -24.91
C VAL A 478 -7.19 -23.28 -24.24
N GLY A 479 -8.51 -23.41 -24.12
CA GLY A 479 -9.15 -24.57 -23.51
C GLY A 479 -10.11 -24.15 -22.40
N THR A 480 -10.24 -25.00 -21.39
CA THR A 480 -11.12 -24.78 -20.24
C THR A 480 -10.32 -24.97 -18.95
N ASN A 481 -10.74 -24.26 -17.90
CA ASN A 481 -10.19 -24.44 -16.56
C ASN A 481 -10.39 -25.88 -16.07
N ARG A 482 -9.47 -26.35 -15.23
CA ARG A 482 -9.45 -27.73 -14.70
C ARG A 482 -8.93 -27.74 -13.26
N CYS A 483 -9.52 -28.57 -12.42
CA CYS A 483 -8.95 -28.95 -11.13
C CYS A 483 -9.22 -30.42 -10.81
N SER A 484 -8.37 -31.03 -9.99
CA SER A 484 -8.52 -32.41 -9.48
C SER A 484 -7.61 -32.64 -8.27
N GLY A 485 -7.85 -33.70 -7.48
CA GLY A 485 -6.97 -34.13 -6.39
C GLY A 485 -7.70 -34.60 -5.15
N THR A 486 -8.91 -34.07 -4.94
CA THR A 486 -9.84 -34.43 -3.85
C THR A 486 -11.27 -34.50 -4.41
N GLU A 487 -12.15 -35.25 -3.73
CA GLU A 487 -13.59 -35.31 -4.05
C GLU A 487 -14.33 -34.05 -3.58
N ALA A 488 -13.80 -33.34 -2.58
CA ALA A 488 -14.38 -32.14 -2.00
C ALA A 488 -13.59 -30.90 -2.45
N PHE A 489 -14.23 -30.09 -3.30
CA PHE A 489 -13.65 -28.86 -3.82
C PHE A 489 -14.77 -27.91 -4.26
N ALA A 490 -14.48 -26.61 -4.27
CA ALA A 490 -15.31 -25.59 -4.90
C ALA A 490 -14.47 -24.78 -5.89
N THR A 491 -15.10 -24.25 -6.95
CA THR A 491 -14.40 -23.36 -7.90
C THR A 491 -15.22 -22.15 -8.31
N ALA A 492 -14.54 -21.08 -8.67
CA ALA A 492 -15.10 -19.88 -9.26
C ALA A 492 -14.21 -19.37 -10.40
N SER A 493 -14.68 -18.40 -11.18
CA SER A 493 -13.92 -17.83 -12.29
C SER A 493 -14.33 -16.39 -12.59
N GLY A 494 -13.37 -15.47 -12.66
CA GLY A 494 -13.68 -14.04 -12.79
C GLY A 494 -14.57 -13.58 -11.64
N SER A 495 -15.74 -13.00 -11.95
CA SER A 495 -16.76 -12.59 -10.97
C SER A 495 -17.93 -13.58 -10.82
N ASP A 496 -17.82 -14.79 -11.39
CA ASP A 496 -18.84 -15.83 -11.21
C ASP A 496 -18.86 -16.34 -9.75
N PRO A 497 -20.03 -16.72 -9.22
CA PRO A 497 -20.13 -17.29 -7.88
C PRO A 497 -19.45 -18.66 -7.79
N TRP A 498 -19.02 -19.01 -6.56
CA TRP A 498 -18.48 -20.33 -6.21
C TRP A 498 -19.45 -21.48 -6.50
N ARG A 499 -18.90 -22.62 -6.92
CA ARG A 499 -19.64 -23.83 -7.28
C ARG A 499 -19.02 -25.06 -6.62
N ASP A 500 -19.78 -25.68 -5.72
CA ASP A 500 -19.36 -26.88 -5.01
C ASP A 500 -19.34 -28.10 -5.93
N HIS A 501 -18.29 -28.92 -5.79
CA HIS A 501 -18.04 -30.17 -6.52
C HIS A 501 -18.13 -30.03 -8.05
N ARG A 502 -17.91 -28.82 -8.58
CA ARG A 502 -18.02 -28.53 -10.01
C ARG A 502 -16.96 -27.54 -10.46
N VAL A 503 -16.33 -27.84 -11.59
CA VAL A 503 -15.33 -26.98 -12.22
C VAL A 503 -16.00 -25.83 -12.98
N ALA A 504 -15.60 -24.60 -12.69
CA ALA A 504 -15.89 -23.39 -13.45
C ALA A 504 -15.05 -23.36 -14.73
N HIS A 505 -15.50 -24.08 -15.76
CA HIS A 505 -14.73 -24.32 -16.99
C HIS A 505 -14.38 -23.08 -17.82
N TRP A 506 -15.06 -21.95 -17.63
CA TRP A 506 -14.93 -20.75 -18.46
C TRP A 506 -14.80 -19.51 -17.59
N GLY A 507 -14.02 -18.54 -18.04
CA GLY A 507 -13.76 -17.32 -17.30
C GLY A 507 -12.38 -17.33 -16.63
N HIS A 508 -11.87 -16.13 -16.37
CA HIS A 508 -10.52 -15.91 -15.84
C HIS A 508 -10.56 -14.72 -14.88
N PRO A 509 -9.75 -14.72 -13.81
CA PRO A 509 -8.87 -15.82 -13.36
C PRO A 509 -9.65 -17.02 -12.82
N PHE A 510 -8.96 -18.11 -12.48
CA PHE A 510 -9.56 -19.32 -11.93
C PHE A 510 -9.29 -19.43 -10.42
N PHE A 511 -10.35 -19.65 -9.64
CA PHE A 511 -10.28 -19.81 -8.20
C PHE A 511 -10.62 -21.25 -7.84
N VAL A 512 -9.81 -21.86 -6.97
CA VAL A 512 -9.98 -23.25 -6.54
C VAL A 512 -9.87 -23.32 -5.03
N HIS A 513 -10.85 -23.93 -4.40
CA HIS A 513 -10.83 -24.27 -3.00
C HIS A 513 -10.87 -25.80 -2.88
N PHE A 514 -9.82 -26.39 -2.31
CA PHE A 514 -9.74 -27.82 -2.02
C PHE A 514 -9.97 -28.09 -0.53
N GLU A 515 -10.78 -29.10 -0.22
CA GLU A 515 -10.90 -29.64 1.13
C GLU A 515 -10.13 -30.96 1.23
N VAL A 516 -9.25 -31.08 2.22
CA VAL A 516 -8.38 -32.25 2.42
C VAL A 516 -8.65 -32.89 3.79
N ARG A 517 -8.82 -34.23 3.77
CA ARG A 517 -9.04 -35.15 4.89
C ARG A 517 -7.94 -36.23 4.97
#